data_AF-A0A191ZY71-F1
#
_entry.id   AF-A0A191ZY71-F1
#
_cell.length_a   1.000
_cell.length_b   1.000
_cell.length_c   1.000
_cell.angle_alpha   90.00
_cell.angle_beta   90.00
_cell.angle_gamma   90.00
#
_symmetry.space_group_name_H-M   'P 1'
#
loop_
_entity.id
_entity.type
_entity.pdbx_description
1 polymer ?
#
loop_
_entity_poly.entity_id
_entity_poly.type
_entity_poly.pdbx_seq_one_letter_code
_entity_poly.pdbx_strand_id
1 'polypeptide(L)'
;MNIQLDMKQVGYWMGYVTHKTITWDDIGKSKEFYIERAKYLALENDAQDFDCGYFMSEELKNDIDFAKQLIPLHGGYAHWFSANVRKDKEVIKLILKHCEPSQWIPGGYNCKILTKEIRLDVAYDIIKEFPEYEQLLGATIKKKIGSMGLVEYVEKKNLQKSLKKNLTKDNKPTMRMKI
;
A
#
# COMPACT_ATOMS: atom_id res chain seq x y z
N MET A 1 30.25 -14.36 -3.40
CA MET A 1 31.15 -13.65 -2.48
C MET A 1 30.27 -12.74 -1.64
N ASN A 2 29.99 -13.13 -0.39
CA ASN A 2 29.16 -12.34 0.53
C ASN A 2 30.03 -11.23 1.10
N ILE A 3 29.84 -10.01 0.62
CA ILE A 3 30.43 -8.82 1.23
C ILE A 3 29.49 -8.44 2.37
N GLN A 4 29.93 -8.72 3.60
CA GLN A 4 29.22 -8.31 4.80
C GLN A 4 29.49 -6.81 4.99
N LEU A 5 28.60 -5.98 4.44
CA LEU A 5 28.67 -4.52 4.60
C LEU A 5 28.36 -4.17 6.06
N ASP A 6 29.35 -3.62 6.77
CA ASP A 6 29.11 -2.99 8.07
C ASP A 6 28.26 -1.73 7.83
N MET A 7 27.03 -1.73 8.35
CA MET A 7 26.06 -0.66 8.18
C MET A 7 26.53 0.69 8.75
N LYS A 8 27.53 0.70 9.63
CA LYS A 8 28.16 1.93 10.12
C LYS A 8 29.04 2.61 9.07
N GLN A 9 29.56 1.86 8.08
CA GLN A 9 30.46 2.41 7.07
C GLN A 9 29.71 3.11 5.92
N VAL A 10 28.44 2.80 5.68
CA VAL A 10 27.67 3.41 4.57
C VAL A 10 27.36 4.89 4.85
N GLY A 11 27.39 5.33 6.11
CA GLY A 11 27.14 6.72 6.50
C GLY A 11 28.31 7.69 6.30
N TYR A 12 29.53 7.23 5.97
CA TYR A 12 30.72 8.07 6.07
C TYR A 12 31.85 7.73 5.08
N TRP A 13 31.60 7.66 3.76
CA TRP A 13 32.73 7.52 2.82
C TRP A 13 32.60 8.40 1.56
N MET A 14 33.17 9.61 1.64
CA MET A 14 33.69 10.38 0.50
C MET A 14 35.22 10.20 0.39
N GLY A 15 35.72 8.97 0.27
CA GLY A 15 37.17 8.79 0.10
C GLY A 15 37.66 7.37 -0.15
N TYR A 16 37.70 6.93 -1.40
CA TYR A 16 38.61 5.90 -1.94
C TYR A 16 39.21 4.85 -0.96
N VAL A 17 38.62 3.64 -0.93
CA VAL A 17 39.34 2.39 -0.59
C VAL A 17 39.24 1.44 -1.76
N THR A 18 40.38 0.89 -2.16
CA THR A 18 40.60 0.02 -3.33
C THR A 18 40.17 -1.44 -3.08
N HIS A 19 38.86 -1.64 -2.89
CA HIS A 19 38.17 -2.91 -3.16
C HIS A 19 36.97 -2.59 -4.05
N LYS A 20 36.65 -3.48 -5.01
CA LYS A 20 35.57 -3.35 -6.03
C LYS A 20 34.55 -2.29 -5.59
N THR A 21 34.64 -1.10 -6.17
CA THR A 21 33.85 0.06 -5.72
C THR A 21 32.38 -0.28 -5.89
N ILE A 22 31.71 -0.66 -4.80
CA ILE A 22 30.26 -0.80 -4.77
C ILE A 22 29.70 0.60 -5.00
N THR A 23 29.00 0.77 -6.11
CA THR A 23 28.40 2.04 -6.47
C THR A 23 26.98 2.12 -5.91
N TRP A 24 26.41 3.32 -5.90
CA TRP A 24 24.99 3.49 -5.58
C TRP A 24 24.07 2.78 -6.60
N ASP A 25 24.52 2.56 -7.83
CA ASP A 25 23.79 1.75 -8.82
C ASP A 25 23.74 0.27 -8.42
N ASP A 26 24.84 -0.27 -7.89
CA ASP A 26 24.89 -1.64 -7.36
C ASP A 26 23.97 -1.79 -6.14
N ILE A 27 23.99 -0.81 -5.23
CA ILE A 27 23.12 -0.76 -4.05
C ILE A 27 21.66 -0.67 -4.48
N GLY A 28 21.34 0.19 -5.44
CA GLY A 28 19.98 0.43 -5.93
C GLY A 28 19.28 -0.82 -6.47
N LYS A 29 20.03 -1.84 -6.85
CA LYS A 29 19.52 -3.12 -7.37
C LYS A 29 19.45 -4.22 -6.32
N SER A 30 20.01 -4.01 -5.12
CA SER A 30 20.12 -5.03 -4.08
C SER A 30 18.93 -5.02 -3.13
N LYS A 31 18.03 -6.00 -3.26
CA LYS A 31 16.90 -6.19 -2.33
C LYS A 31 17.40 -6.44 -0.90
N GLU A 32 18.44 -7.26 -0.79
CA GLU A 32 19.02 -7.68 0.48
C GLU A 32 19.55 -6.48 1.26
N PHE A 33 20.21 -5.53 0.58
CA PHE A 33 20.69 -4.30 1.21
C PHE A 33 19.55 -3.54 1.89
N TYR A 34 18.46 -3.29 1.18
CA TYR A 34 17.32 -2.53 1.70
C TYR A 34 16.59 -3.27 2.82
N ILE A 35 16.45 -4.60 2.74
CA ILE A 35 15.84 -5.41 3.79
C ILE A 35 16.68 -5.34 5.07
N GLU A 36 17.98 -5.58 4.97
CA GLU A 36 18.87 -5.51 6.14
C GLU A 36 18.92 -4.08 6.71
N ARG A 37 18.85 -3.06 5.84
CA ARG A 37 18.83 -1.66 6.29
C ARG A 37 17.54 -1.34 7.03
N ALA A 38 16.39 -1.77 6.51
CA ALA A 38 15.12 -1.57 7.17
C ALA A 38 15.06 -2.27 8.54
N LYS A 39 15.62 -3.48 8.66
CA LYS A 39 15.77 -4.16 9.97
C LYS A 39 16.62 -3.36 10.94
N TYR A 40 17.75 -2.82 10.48
CA TYR A 40 18.63 -1.98 11.30
C TYR A 40 17.89 -0.73 11.81
N LEU A 41 17.18 -0.04 10.93
CA LEU A 41 16.41 1.17 11.30
C LEU A 41 15.28 0.87 12.30
N ALA A 42 14.61 -0.25 12.14
CA ALA A 42 13.57 -0.69 13.06
C ALA A 42 14.10 -0.95 14.49
N LEU A 43 15.37 -1.35 14.61
CA LEU A 43 16.01 -1.63 15.90
C LEU A 43 16.55 -0.37 16.58
N GLU A 44 17.18 0.51 15.81
CA GLU A 44 17.87 1.69 16.37
C GLU A 44 16.92 2.86 16.67
N ASN A 45 15.65 2.79 16.23
CA ASN A 45 14.67 3.88 16.32
C ASN A 45 15.22 5.21 15.76
N ASP A 46 16.14 5.11 14.80
CA ASP A 46 16.83 6.23 14.20
C ASP A 46 15.98 6.81 13.07
N ALA A 47 15.20 7.82 13.41
CA ALA A 47 14.34 8.54 12.48
C ALA A 47 15.11 9.49 11.53
N GLN A 48 16.43 9.63 11.69
CA GLN A 48 17.25 10.58 10.92
C GLN A 48 18.04 9.95 9.78
N ASP A 49 17.82 8.67 9.48
CA ASP A 49 18.60 8.03 8.43
C ASP A 49 18.42 8.70 7.06
N PHE A 50 19.53 8.72 6.33
CA PHE A 50 19.59 9.09 4.92
C PHE A 50 18.62 8.21 4.15
N ASP A 51 17.61 8.83 3.52
CA ASP A 51 16.51 8.13 2.86
C ASP A 51 16.99 7.40 1.59
N CYS A 52 17.66 6.27 1.79
CA CYS A 52 18.33 5.49 0.76
C CYS A 52 17.37 4.87 -0.26
N GLY A 53 16.06 4.90 0.04
CA GLY A 53 15.02 4.50 -0.90
C GLY A 53 15.01 5.34 -2.19
N TYR A 54 15.59 6.54 -2.16
CA TYR A 54 15.84 7.35 -3.36
C TYR A 54 16.64 6.57 -4.43
N PHE A 55 17.67 5.83 -4.00
CA PHE A 55 18.57 5.08 -4.88
C PHE A 55 18.00 3.75 -5.35
N MET A 56 16.83 3.32 -4.83
CA MET A 56 16.21 2.09 -5.32
C MET A 56 15.98 2.19 -6.82
N SER A 57 16.38 1.13 -7.53
CA SER A 57 16.13 1.00 -8.96
C SER A 57 14.63 0.99 -9.23
N GLU A 58 14.26 1.42 -10.43
CA GLU A 58 12.85 1.41 -10.85
C GLU A 58 12.26 -0.01 -10.83
N GLU A 59 13.06 -1.05 -11.07
CA GLU A 59 12.61 -2.43 -10.94
C GLU A 59 12.14 -2.73 -9.52
N LEU A 60 12.94 -2.39 -8.50
CA LEU A 60 12.57 -2.59 -7.10
C LEU A 60 11.39 -1.72 -6.67
N LYS A 61 11.33 -0.45 -7.10
CA LYS A 61 10.19 0.46 -6.81
C LYS A 61 8.88 -0.04 -7.42
N ASN A 62 8.93 -0.92 -8.42
CA ASN A 62 7.77 -1.52 -9.07
C ASN A 62 7.49 -2.96 -8.62
N ASP A 63 8.24 -3.50 -7.67
CA ASP A 63 8.08 -4.88 -7.18
C ASP A 63 7.14 -4.94 -5.96
N ILE A 64 5.97 -5.57 -6.16
CA ILE A 64 4.94 -5.72 -5.13
C ILE A 64 5.38 -6.65 -4.00
N ASP A 65 6.06 -7.76 -4.32
CA ASP A 65 6.46 -8.75 -3.30
C ASP A 65 7.60 -8.22 -2.46
N PHE A 66 8.48 -7.43 -3.06
CA PHE A 66 9.50 -6.70 -2.34
C PHE A 66 8.88 -5.63 -1.41
N ALA A 67 7.88 -4.87 -1.88
CA ALA A 67 7.16 -3.92 -1.04
C ALA A 67 6.52 -4.57 0.20
N LYS A 68 5.91 -5.75 0.01
CA LYS A 68 5.30 -6.52 1.10
C LYS A 68 6.31 -6.99 2.16
N GLN A 69 7.57 -7.17 1.78
CA GLN A 69 8.65 -7.52 2.71
C GLN A 69 9.23 -6.30 3.42
N LEU A 70 9.37 -5.18 2.70
CA LEU A 70 10.10 -4.01 3.19
C LEU A 70 9.26 -3.11 4.11
N ILE A 71 8.00 -2.86 3.75
CA ILE A 71 7.10 -1.95 4.47
C ILE A 71 6.88 -2.37 5.93
N PRO A 72 6.67 -3.66 6.26
CA PRO A 72 6.51 -4.08 7.65
C PRO A 72 7.74 -3.85 8.53
N LEU A 73 8.93 -3.81 7.92
CA LEU A 73 10.18 -3.55 8.62
C LEU A 73 10.31 -2.07 8.94
N HIS A 74 10.02 -1.21 7.97
CA HIS A 74 10.06 0.24 8.18
C HIS A 74 9.06 0.95 7.25
N GLY A 75 7.96 1.45 7.81
CA GLY A 75 6.86 2.05 7.06
C GLY A 75 7.28 3.24 6.19
N GLY A 76 8.38 3.93 6.54
CA GLY A 76 8.94 5.01 5.73
C GLY A 76 9.35 4.60 4.31
N TYR A 77 9.54 3.32 3.98
CA TYR A 77 9.84 2.94 2.59
C TYR A 77 8.63 3.02 1.65
N ALA A 78 7.42 3.11 2.19
CA ALA A 78 6.19 3.07 1.41
C ALA A 78 6.13 4.14 0.30
N HIS A 79 6.63 5.37 0.55
CA HIS A 79 6.51 6.47 -0.42
C HIS A 79 7.37 6.30 -1.67
N TRP A 80 8.41 5.46 -1.61
CA TRP A 80 9.30 5.20 -2.74
C TRP A 80 8.74 4.23 -3.77
N PHE A 81 7.79 3.39 -3.36
CA PHE A 81 7.14 2.49 -4.30
C PHE A 81 6.26 3.26 -5.28
N SER A 82 6.19 2.73 -6.50
CA SER A 82 5.41 3.35 -7.56
C SER A 82 3.93 3.42 -7.21
N ALA A 83 3.20 4.30 -7.89
CA ALA A 83 1.77 4.41 -7.72
C ALA A 83 1.03 3.09 -8.01
N ASN A 84 1.58 2.23 -8.87
CA ASN A 84 0.99 0.93 -9.19
C ASN A 84 1.10 -0.03 -8.01
N VAL A 85 2.28 -0.15 -7.40
CA VAL A 85 2.48 -0.97 -6.19
C VAL A 85 1.61 -0.46 -5.05
N ARG A 86 1.54 0.86 -4.85
CA ARG A 86 0.71 1.49 -3.82
C ARG A 86 -0.81 1.42 -4.05
N LYS A 87 -1.25 0.87 -5.19
CA LYS A 87 -2.67 0.55 -5.45
C LYS A 87 -2.99 -0.92 -5.17
N ASP A 88 -1.98 -1.76 -4.94
CA ASP A 88 -2.21 -3.16 -4.57
C ASP A 88 -2.89 -3.22 -3.20
N LYS A 89 -3.96 -4.00 -3.11
CA LYS A 89 -4.80 -4.05 -1.90
C LYS A 89 -3.99 -4.44 -0.66
N GLU A 90 -3.15 -5.47 -0.77
CA GLU A 90 -2.41 -5.98 0.38
C GLU A 90 -1.29 -5.02 0.78
N VAL A 91 -0.64 -4.38 -0.20
CA VAL A 91 0.32 -3.31 0.06
C VAL A 91 -0.35 -2.16 0.82
N ILE A 92 -1.56 -1.72 0.42
CA ILE A 92 -2.27 -0.65 1.14
C ILE A 92 -2.50 -1.02 2.60
N LYS A 93 -2.92 -2.25 2.88
CA LYS A 93 -3.12 -2.72 4.27
C LYS A 93 -1.84 -2.68 5.09
N LEU A 94 -0.73 -3.15 4.52
CA LEU A 94 0.58 -3.09 5.19
C LEU A 94 0.98 -1.65 5.49
N ILE A 95 0.78 -0.77 4.52
CA ILE A 95 1.08 0.64 4.65
C ILE A 95 0.23 1.26 5.78
N LEU A 96 -1.09 1.02 5.82
CA LEU A 96 -1.97 1.56 6.88
C LEU A 96 -1.66 1.01 8.27
N LYS A 97 -1.06 -0.18 8.34
CA LYS A 97 -0.69 -0.85 9.59
C LYS A 97 0.66 -0.40 10.15
N HIS A 98 1.62 -0.10 9.26
CA HIS A 98 3.02 0.11 9.64
C HIS A 98 3.53 1.55 9.44
N CYS A 99 2.79 2.39 8.73
CA CYS A 99 3.16 3.80 8.54
C CYS A 99 2.44 4.69 9.55
N GLU A 100 3.18 5.58 10.20
CA GLU A 100 2.67 6.58 11.15
C GLU A 100 1.50 7.40 10.56
N PRO A 101 0.32 7.45 11.22
CA PRO A 101 -0.84 8.25 10.83
C PRO A 101 -0.54 9.72 10.52
N SER A 102 0.49 10.29 11.16
CA SER A 102 0.96 11.66 10.92
C SER A 102 1.50 11.88 9.51
N GLN A 103 1.93 10.82 8.82
CA GLN A 103 2.34 10.90 7.42
C GLN A 103 1.15 10.91 6.44
N TRP A 104 -0.07 10.82 6.97
CA TRP A 104 -1.34 10.76 6.24
C TRP A 104 -2.18 12.04 6.37
N ILE A 105 -1.52 13.18 6.52
CA ILE A 105 -2.18 14.48 6.51
C ILE A 105 -2.67 14.80 5.08
N PRO A 106 -3.97 15.11 4.87
CA PRO A 106 -4.50 15.48 3.56
C PRO A 106 -3.59 16.45 2.80
N GLY A 107 -3.06 16.04 1.65
CA GLY A 107 -2.09 16.80 0.86
C GLY A 107 -0.64 16.29 0.96
N GLY A 108 -0.33 15.42 1.92
CA GLY A 108 0.95 14.73 2.05
C GLY A 108 1.19 13.64 1.00
N TYR A 109 2.45 13.22 0.84
CA TYR A 109 2.86 12.26 -0.19
C TYR A 109 2.18 10.89 -0.07
N ASN A 110 1.86 10.43 1.16
CA ASN A 110 1.20 9.14 1.41
C ASN A 110 -0.32 9.18 1.26
N CYS A 111 -0.96 10.35 1.39
CA CYS A 111 -2.42 10.50 1.23
C CYS A 111 -2.96 10.17 -0.17
N LYS A 112 -2.09 9.94 -1.15
CA LYS A 112 -2.51 9.60 -2.51
C LYS A 112 -3.04 8.16 -2.63
N ILE A 113 -2.83 7.32 -1.61
CA ILE A 113 -3.21 5.91 -1.67
C ILE A 113 -4.74 5.74 -1.76
N LEU A 114 -5.52 6.42 -0.92
CA LEU A 114 -6.99 6.23 -0.88
C LEU A 114 -7.81 7.24 -1.72
N THR A 115 -7.18 8.16 -2.46
CA THR A 115 -7.83 9.44 -2.80
C THR A 115 -8.48 9.60 -4.19
N LYS A 116 -8.26 8.74 -5.20
CA LYS A 116 -9.03 8.86 -6.48
C LYS A 116 -9.29 7.58 -7.26
N GLU A 117 -8.43 6.57 -7.16
CA GLU A 117 -8.41 5.46 -8.13
C GLU A 117 -8.62 4.07 -7.51
N ILE A 118 -8.95 4.02 -6.22
CA ILE A 118 -9.30 2.76 -5.57
C ILE A 118 -10.69 2.31 -6.00
N ARG A 119 -10.78 1.05 -6.41
CA ARG A 119 -12.05 0.40 -6.70
C ARG A 119 -12.89 0.28 -5.44
N LEU A 120 -14.22 0.41 -5.57
CA LEU A 120 -15.14 0.40 -4.44
C LEU A 120 -15.03 -0.86 -3.57
N ASP A 121 -14.78 -2.02 -4.17
CA ASP A 121 -14.57 -3.30 -3.48
C ASP A 121 -13.28 -3.31 -2.64
N VAL A 122 -12.19 -2.80 -3.20
CA VAL A 122 -10.93 -2.66 -2.47
C VAL A 122 -11.08 -1.67 -1.32
N ALA A 123 -11.74 -0.53 -1.54
CA ALA A 123 -12.03 0.43 -0.49
C ALA A 123 -12.89 -0.18 0.62
N TYR A 124 -13.91 -0.97 0.27
CA TYR A 124 -14.76 -1.66 1.24
C TYR A 124 -13.96 -2.63 2.10
N ASP A 125 -13.13 -3.48 1.48
CA ASP A 125 -12.28 -4.43 2.20
C ASP A 125 -11.33 -3.72 3.18
N ILE A 126 -10.74 -2.60 2.75
CA ILE A 126 -9.83 -1.80 3.58
C ILE A 126 -10.59 -1.15 4.74
N ILE A 127 -11.66 -0.41 4.48
CA ILE A 127 -12.40 0.33 5.52
C ILE A 127 -13.11 -0.61 6.50
N LYS A 128 -13.47 -1.81 6.06
CA LYS A 128 -13.99 -2.84 6.96
C LYS A 128 -12.97 -3.27 8.01
N GLU A 129 -11.69 -3.30 7.64
CA GLU A 129 -10.59 -3.66 8.54
C GLU A 129 -10.05 -2.44 9.30
N PHE A 130 -10.06 -1.26 8.68
CA PHE A 130 -9.57 -0.01 9.26
C PHE A 130 -10.58 1.15 9.09
N PRO A 131 -11.65 1.19 9.91
CA PRO A 131 -12.74 2.17 9.78
C PRO A 131 -12.28 3.64 9.91
N GLU A 132 -11.25 3.90 10.72
CA GLU A 132 -10.70 5.23 11.00
C GLU A 132 -10.15 5.94 9.75
N TYR A 133 -9.79 5.18 8.70
CA TYR A 133 -9.31 5.74 7.44
C TYR A 133 -10.41 6.07 6.44
N GLU A 134 -11.69 5.94 6.80
CA GLU A 134 -12.80 6.29 5.93
C GLU A 134 -12.76 7.77 5.49
N GLN A 135 -12.28 8.64 6.38
CA GLN A 135 -12.07 10.05 6.08
C GLN A 135 -11.04 10.31 4.96
N LEU A 136 -10.15 9.34 4.68
CA LEU A 136 -9.14 9.44 3.63
C LEU A 136 -9.67 8.99 2.26
N LEU A 137 -10.90 8.48 2.17
CA LEU A 137 -11.49 8.07 0.91
C LEU A 137 -11.56 9.22 -0.09
N GLY A 138 -11.28 8.88 -1.33
CA GLY A 138 -11.30 9.82 -2.45
C GLY A 138 -12.65 10.46 -2.71
N ALA A 139 -12.60 11.66 -3.30
CA ALA A 139 -13.79 12.44 -3.66
C ALA A 139 -14.78 11.64 -4.52
N THR A 140 -14.29 10.76 -5.40
CA THR A 140 -15.12 9.87 -6.23
C THR A 140 -15.96 8.91 -5.39
N ILE A 141 -15.36 8.26 -4.39
CA ILE A 141 -16.05 7.33 -3.50
C ILE A 141 -16.99 8.13 -2.59
N LYS A 142 -16.52 9.23 -2.00
CA LYS A 142 -17.33 10.13 -1.15
C LYS A 142 -18.59 10.64 -1.88
N LYS A 143 -18.45 11.09 -3.13
CA LYS A 143 -19.60 11.51 -3.97
C LYS A 143 -20.58 10.35 -4.21
N LYS A 144 -20.10 9.12 -4.33
CA LYS A 144 -20.91 7.93 -4.58
C LYS A 144 -21.68 7.45 -3.35
N ILE A 145 -21.06 7.51 -2.16
CA ILE A 145 -21.68 7.12 -0.89
C ILE A 145 -22.55 8.24 -0.28
N GLY A 146 -22.26 9.50 -0.62
CA GLY A 146 -22.99 10.66 -0.11
C GLY A 146 -22.64 10.94 1.35
N SER A 147 -23.66 11.04 2.21
CA SER A 147 -23.50 11.19 3.66
C SER A 147 -23.46 9.85 4.41
N MET A 148 -23.58 8.73 3.69
CA MET A 148 -23.54 7.38 4.29
C MET A 148 -22.10 6.93 4.52
N GLY A 149 -21.90 6.06 5.51
CA GLY A 149 -20.65 5.32 5.63
C GLY A 149 -20.45 4.35 4.45
N LEU A 150 -19.20 4.06 4.08
CA LEU A 150 -18.86 3.17 2.97
C LEU A 150 -19.37 1.75 3.21
N VAL A 151 -19.20 1.23 4.43
CA VAL A 151 -19.69 -0.10 4.81
C VAL A 151 -21.21 -0.15 4.69
N GLU A 152 -21.90 0.82 5.28
CA GLU A 152 -23.36 0.96 5.23
C GLU A 152 -23.87 1.04 3.77
N TYR A 153 -23.20 1.83 2.93
CA TYR A 153 -23.53 1.96 1.52
C TYR A 153 -23.45 0.63 0.77
N VAL A 154 -22.36 -0.13 0.95
CA VAL A 154 -22.14 -1.41 0.27
C VAL A 154 -23.15 -2.46 0.72
N GLU A 155 -23.41 -2.55 2.02
CA GLU A 155 -24.38 -3.50 2.58
C GLU A 155 -25.80 -3.21 2.10
N LYS A 156 -26.22 -1.93 2.10
CA LYS A 156 -27.51 -1.50 1.53
C LYS A 156 -27.64 -1.89 0.06
N LYS A 157 -26.58 -1.72 -0.74
CA LYS A 157 -26.57 -2.12 -2.16
C LYS A 157 -26.69 -3.64 -2.33
N ASN A 158 -26.04 -4.42 -1.47
CA ASN A 158 -26.12 -5.87 -1.51
C ASN A 158 -27.52 -6.37 -1.13
N LEU A 159 -28.13 -5.79 -0.09
CA LEU A 159 -29.51 -6.08 0.30
C LEU A 159 -30.51 -5.76 -0.84
N GLN A 160 -30.38 -4.59 -1.47
CA GLN A 160 -31.21 -4.21 -2.62
C GLN A 160 -31.12 -5.22 -3.79
N LYS A 161 -29.90 -5.73 -4.08
CA LYS A 161 -29.70 -6.76 -5.10
C LYS A 161 -30.37 -8.08 -4.71
N SER A 162 -30.20 -8.53 -3.47
CA SER A 162 -30.81 -9.76 -2.97
C SER A 162 -32.34 -9.71 -3.00
N LEU A 163 -32.94 -8.60 -2.55
CA LEU A 163 -34.39 -8.40 -2.60
C LEU A 163 -34.93 -8.44 -4.03
N LYS A 164 -34.28 -7.73 -4.97
CA LYS A 164 -34.69 -7.73 -6.39
C LYS A 164 -34.60 -9.12 -7.02
N LYS A 165 -33.59 -9.91 -6.65
CA LYS A 165 -33.42 -11.30 -7.12
C LYS A 165 -34.53 -12.22 -6.62
N ASN A 166 -35.01 -12.02 -5.39
CA ASN A 166 -36.10 -12.82 -4.84
C ASN A 166 -37.45 -12.44 -5.46
N LEU A 167 -37.75 -11.14 -5.57
CA LEU A 167 -38.99 -10.65 -6.19
C LEU A 167 -39.18 -11.07 -7.65
N THR A 168 -38.09 -11.28 -8.38
CA THR A 168 -38.13 -11.72 -9.79
C THR A 168 -38.26 -13.23 -9.93
N LYS A 169 -37.94 -14.03 -8.90
CA LYS A 169 -38.18 -15.48 -8.89
C LYS A 169 -39.65 -15.81 -8.68
N ASP A 170 -40.33 -15.05 -7.82
CA ASP A 170 -41.74 -15.29 -7.49
C ASP A 170 -42.71 -14.87 -8.60
N ASN A 171 -42.24 -14.03 -9.54
CA ASN A 171 -43.01 -13.54 -10.69
C ASN A 171 -42.71 -14.27 -12.00
N LYS A 172 -42.02 -15.42 -12.00
CA LYS A 172 -41.89 -16.20 -13.24
C LYS A 172 -43.27 -16.77 -13.61
N PRO A 173 -43.87 -16.36 -14.75
CA PRO A 173 -45.17 -16.88 -15.15
C PRO A 173 -45.04 -18.38 -15.35
N THR A 174 -45.84 -19.15 -14.61
CA THR A 174 -46.02 -20.58 -14.82
C THR A 174 -46.38 -20.76 -16.29
N MET A 175 -45.48 -21.35 -17.08
CA MET A 175 -45.78 -21.66 -18.47
C MET A 175 -47.06 -22.49 -18.48
N ARG A 176 -48.14 -21.94 -19.03
CA ARG A 176 -49.35 -22.70 -19.34
C ARG A 176 -48.92 -23.81 -20.29
N MET A 177 -48.89 -25.04 -19.78
CA MET A 177 -48.79 -26.21 -20.65
C MET A 177 -50.00 -26.19 -21.58
N LYS A 178 -49.74 -26.17 -22.89
CA LYS A 178 -50.79 -26.34 -23.90
C LYS A 178 -51.27 -27.78 -23.79
N ILE A 179 -52.56 -27.92 -23.47
CA ILE A 179 -53.33 -29.17 -23.52
C ILE A 179 -53.69 -29.42 -24.99
#